data_AF-A0A8H2WDL7-F1
#
_entry.id   AF-A0A8H2WDL7-F1
#
_cell.length_a   1.000
_cell.length_b   1.000
_cell.length_c   1.000
_cell.angle_alpha   90.00
_cell.angle_beta   90.00
_cell.angle_gamma   90.00
#
_symmetry.space_group_name_H-M   'P 1'
#
loop_
_entity.id
_entity.type
_entity.pdbx_description
1 polymer ?
#
loop_
_entity_poly.entity_id
_entity_poly.type
_entity_poly.pdbx_seq_one_letter_code
_entity_poly.pdbx_strand_id
1 'polypeptide(L)'
;MANLPRCRFMHVPSSSSRTDSPYTTISAPLSVYLSSSPVSEAEVLQVGGLIQYWDNVSRTVNGSILGRMALDILSAPSSSVDVERAFSGGRMALNYRQHRTSVATFRAKMAVRSWYGTPLLPEAQDVYEMIEGRGATEPEPLD
;
A
#
# COMPACT_ATOMS: atom_id res chain seq x y z
N MET A 1 -2.16 30.48 32.03
CA MET A 1 -3.13 29.42 32.36
C MET A 1 -3.80 29.00 31.06
N ALA A 2 -3.66 27.72 30.71
CA ALA A 2 -3.92 27.19 29.37
C ALA A 2 -5.42 27.07 29.06
N ASN A 3 -5.82 27.56 27.88
CA ASN A 3 -7.11 27.28 27.26
C ASN A 3 -7.02 25.92 26.54
N LEU A 4 -7.82 24.96 26.98
CA LEU A 4 -8.11 23.74 26.23
C LEU A 4 -9.56 23.84 25.69
N PRO A 5 -9.79 23.71 24.38
CA PRO A 5 -11.14 23.66 23.86
C PRO A 5 -11.76 22.29 24.19
N ARG A 6 -12.86 22.32 24.95
CA ARG A 6 -13.74 21.16 25.19
C ARG A 6 -14.27 20.65 23.85
N CYS A 7 -13.96 19.39 23.53
CA CYS A 7 -14.51 18.66 22.41
C CYS A 7 -16.05 18.66 22.45
N ARG A 8 -16.68 19.35 21.50
CA ARG A 8 -18.06 19.10 21.09
C ARG A 8 -18.08 17.78 20.32
N PHE A 9 -18.31 16.68 21.01
CA PHE A 9 -18.80 15.46 20.37
C PHE A 9 -19.91 14.89 21.23
N MET A 10 -20.98 14.47 20.55
CA MET A 10 -22.22 13.88 21.07
C MET A 10 -23.33 14.86 21.45
N HIS A 11 -24.03 15.34 20.42
CA HIS A 11 -25.49 15.40 20.49
C HIS A 11 -26.00 14.12 19.82
N VAL A 12 -26.57 13.20 20.61
CA VAL A 12 -27.21 11.99 20.10
C VAL A 12 -28.65 12.35 19.73
N PRO A 13 -29.11 12.17 18.47
CA PRO A 13 -30.52 12.31 18.15
C PRO A 13 -31.28 11.04 18.59
N SER A 14 -32.46 11.27 19.14
CA SER A 14 -33.36 10.27 19.71
C SER A 14 -33.79 9.21 18.70
N SER A 15 -33.92 8.00 19.24
CA SER A 15 -34.37 6.73 18.65
C SER A 15 -35.41 6.83 17.53
N SER A 16 -35.04 6.29 16.37
CA SER A 16 -35.97 5.59 15.47
C SER A 16 -35.48 4.15 15.35
N SER A 17 -36.35 3.20 15.64
CA SER A 17 -36.06 1.76 15.65
C SER A 17 -35.70 1.26 14.25
N ARG A 18 -34.40 1.06 14.01
CA ARG A 18 -33.88 0.12 13.02
C ARG A 18 -32.78 -0.69 13.69
N THR A 19 -33.03 -1.96 13.92
CA THR A 19 -32.06 -2.92 14.45
C THR A 19 -31.05 -3.29 13.37
N ASP A 20 -30.17 -2.35 13.01
CA ASP A 20 -28.95 -2.66 12.25
C ASP A 20 -27.78 -2.56 13.22
N SER A 21 -27.32 -3.72 13.70
CA SER A 21 -26.10 -3.80 14.50
C SER A 21 -24.89 -3.54 13.59
N PRO A 22 -24.01 -2.57 13.90
CA PRO A 22 -22.83 -2.29 13.08
C PRO A 22 -21.80 -3.44 13.06
N TYR A 23 -21.96 -4.46 13.91
CA TYR A 23 -21.13 -5.67 13.91
C TYR A 23 -21.49 -6.66 12.79
N THR A 24 -22.68 -6.54 12.20
CA THR A 24 -23.15 -7.50 11.19
C THR A 24 -22.39 -7.35 9.86
N THR A 25 -21.94 -6.15 9.53
CA THR A 25 -21.42 -5.82 8.19
C THR A 25 -20.05 -6.43 7.89
N ILE A 26 -19.14 -6.53 8.87
CA ILE A 26 -17.81 -7.14 8.69
C ILE A 26 -17.86 -8.67 8.87
N SER A 27 -18.78 -9.14 9.72
CA SER A 27 -18.91 -10.56 10.03
C SER A 27 -19.34 -11.38 8.80
N ALA A 28 -20.31 -10.89 8.02
CA ALA A 28 -20.87 -11.66 6.92
C ALA A 28 -19.85 -12.08 5.84
N PRO A 29 -18.99 -11.20 5.27
CA PRO A 29 -17.99 -11.60 4.28
C PRO A 29 -16.95 -12.59 4.81
N LEU A 30 -16.48 -12.38 6.05
CA LEU A 30 -15.50 -13.25 6.67
C LEU A 30 -16.09 -14.64 6.97
N SER A 31 -17.30 -14.69 7.51
CA SER A 31 -18.00 -15.96 7.77
C SER A 31 -18.29 -16.75 6.51
N VAL A 32 -18.67 -16.09 5.41
CA VAL A 32 -18.85 -16.73 4.10
C VAL A 32 -17.54 -17.32 3.60
N TYR A 33 -16.43 -16.58 3.69
CA TYR A 33 -15.11 -17.09 3.29
C TYR A 33 -14.69 -18.30 4.13
N LEU A 34 -14.82 -18.25 5.46
CA LEU A 34 -14.48 -19.36 6.35
C LEU A 34 -15.36 -20.59 6.14
N SER A 35 -16.57 -20.41 5.62
CA SER A 35 -17.49 -21.52 5.28
C SER A 35 -17.31 -22.04 3.86
N SER A 36 -16.61 -21.30 3.00
CA SER A 36 -16.35 -21.70 1.61
C SER A 36 -15.25 -22.76 1.54
N SER A 37 -15.31 -23.62 0.52
CA SER A 37 -14.25 -24.59 0.29
C SER A 37 -12.92 -23.88 -0.03
N PRO A 38 -11.78 -24.38 0.47
CA PRO A 38 -10.48 -23.81 0.14
C PRO A 38 -10.24 -23.79 -1.37
N VAL A 39 -9.72 -22.67 -1.86
CA VAL A 39 -9.31 -22.51 -3.26
C VAL A 39 -8.04 -23.33 -3.49
N SER A 40 -7.96 -24.02 -4.63
CA SER A 40 -6.79 -24.84 -4.94
C SER A 40 -5.58 -23.98 -5.29
N GLU A 41 -4.38 -24.45 -4.95
CA GLU A 41 -3.14 -23.74 -5.28
C GLU A 41 -2.95 -23.59 -6.79
N ALA A 42 -3.33 -24.60 -7.58
CA ALA A 42 -3.23 -24.57 -9.03
C ALA A 42 -4.08 -23.44 -9.65
N GLU A 43 -5.28 -23.20 -9.12
CA GLU A 43 -6.15 -22.10 -9.55
C GLU A 43 -5.54 -20.74 -9.22
N VAL A 44 -4.98 -20.58 -8.02
CA VAL A 44 -4.29 -19.35 -7.61
C VAL A 44 -3.08 -19.08 -8.49
N LEU A 45 -2.28 -20.11 -8.80
CA LEU A 45 -1.11 -19.98 -9.68
C LEU A 45 -1.50 -19.64 -11.11
N GLN A 46 -2.58 -20.20 -11.63
CA GLN A 46 -3.08 -19.91 -12.98
C GLN A 46 -3.45 -18.43 -13.15
N VAL A 47 -3.94 -17.78 -12.08
CA VAL A 47 -4.30 -16.36 -12.10
C VAL A 47 -3.09 -15.43 -11.95
N GLY A 48 -1.92 -15.95 -11.55
CA GLY A 48 -0.71 -15.15 -11.31
C GLY A 48 -0.30 -15.05 -9.84
N GLY A 49 -0.85 -15.91 -8.97
CA GLY A 49 -0.50 -15.99 -7.56
C GLY A 49 -1.50 -15.30 -6.63
N LEU A 50 -1.19 -15.33 -5.33
CA LEU A 50 -2.10 -14.88 -4.27
C LEU A 50 -2.50 -13.40 -4.38
N ILE A 51 -1.55 -12.52 -4.69
CA ILE A 51 -1.82 -11.08 -4.82
C ILE A 51 -2.79 -10.84 -5.97
N GLN A 52 -2.54 -11.40 -7.14
CA GLN A 52 -3.39 -11.24 -8.32
C GLN A 52 -4.79 -11.84 -8.11
N TYR A 53 -4.86 -12.98 -7.42
CA TYR A 53 -6.14 -13.61 -7.05
C TYR A 53 -6.99 -12.69 -6.16
N TRP A 54 -6.44 -12.18 -5.05
CA TRP A 54 -7.18 -11.32 -4.13
C TRP A 54 -7.50 -9.93 -4.70
N ASP A 55 -6.62 -9.44 -5.58
CA ASP A 55 -6.84 -8.23 -6.36
C ASP A 55 -8.07 -8.37 -7.28
N ASN A 56 -8.20 -9.51 -7.99
CA ASN A 56 -9.41 -9.82 -8.76
C ASN A 56 -10.67 -9.91 -7.88
N VAL A 57 -10.59 -10.58 -6.73
CA VAL A 57 -11.70 -10.65 -5.76
C VAL A 57 -12.10 -9.26 -5.24
N SER A 58 -11.14 -8.36 -5.03
CA SER A 58 -11.39 -7.00 -4.57
C SER A 58 -12.13 -6.12 -5.59
N ARG A 59 -11.99 -6.42 -6.89
CA ARG A 59 -12.62 -5.69 -8.01
C ARG A 59 -14.01 -6.18 -8.39
N THR A 60 -14.48 -7.27 -7.79
CA THR A 60 -15.84 -7.77 -8.02
C THR A 60 -16.90 -6.73 -7.63
N VAL A 61 -18.12 -6.81 -8.19
CA VAL A 61 -19.20 -5.82 -8.03
C VAL A 61 -19.52 -5.50 -6.56
N ASN A 62 -19.29 -6.44 -5.66
CA ASN A 62 -19.49 -6.28 -4.21
C ASN A 62 -18.20 -5.92 -3.46
N GLY A 63 -17.20 -5.37 -4.16
CA GLY A 63 -15.93 -4.82 -3.70
C GLY A 63 -15.54 -5.29 -2.30
N SER A 64 -15.27 -6.60 -2.18
CA SER A 64 -15.31 -7.25 -0.87
C SER A 64 -14.27 -6.62 0.05
N ILE A 65 -14.73 -6.09 1.19
CA ILE A 65 -13.86 -5.58 2.25
C ILE A 65 -12.79 -6.63 2.61
N LEU A 66 -13.15 -7.90 2.50
CA LEU A 66 -12.26 -9.04 2.67
C LEU A 66 -11.10 -9.07 1.66
N GLY A 67 -11.35 -8.81 0.36
CA GLY A 67 -10.29 -8.77 -0.64
C GLY A 67 -9.26 -7.68 -0.36
N ARG A 68 -9.70 -6.50 0.07
CA ARG A 68 -8.79 -5.42 0.50
C ARG A 68 -8.00 -5.83 1.74
N MET A 69 -8.66 -6.39 2.75
CA MET A 69 -8.00 -6.88 3.96
C MET A 69 -6.93 -7.94 3.63
N ALA A 70 -7.23 -8.88 2.72
CA ALA A 70 -6.28 -9.89 2.29
C ALA A 70 -5.05 -9.27 1.60
N LEU A 71 -5.25 -8.28 0.72
CA LEU A 71 -4.17 -7.55 0.08
C LEU A 71 -3.30 -6.77 1.07
N ASP A 72 -3.91 -6.12 2.06
CA ASP A 72 -3.17 -5.39 3.10
C ASP A 72 -2.26 -6.33 3.91
N ILE A 73 -2.75 -7.53 4.22
CA ILE A 73 -1.97 -8.55 4.94
C ILE A 73 -0.86 -9.14 4.05
N LEU A 74 -1.16 -9.47 2.80
CA LEU A 74 -0.23 -10.16 1.91
C LEU A 74 0.86 -9.23 1.35
N SER A 75 0.57 -7.94 1.20
CA SER A 75 1.54 -6.94 0.76
C SER A 75 2.45 -6.45 1.89
N ALA A 76 2.08 -6.73 3.15
CA ALA A 76 2.94 -6.42 4.29
C ALA A 76 4.20 -7.30 4.23
N PRO A 77 5.42 -6.72 4.28
CA PRO A 77 6.64 -7.49 4.26
C PRO A 77 6.70 -8.39 5.51
N SER A 78 7.03 -9.67 5.31
CA SER A 78 7.11 -10.67 6.38
C SER A 78 8.32 -10.48 7.30
N SER A 79 9.29 -9.65 6.90
CA SER A 79 10.50 -9.36 7.66
C SER A 79 10.98 -7.92 7.46
N SER A 80 11.80 -7.42 8.39
CA SER A 80 12.48 -6.13 8.27
C SER A 80 13.63 -6.13 7.25
N VAL A 81 13.94 -7.28 6.63
CA VAL A 81 15.12 -7.46 5.78
C VAL A 81 15.12 -6.51 4.57
N ASP A 82 13.97 -6.22 3.98
CA ASP A 82 13.88 -5.31 2.84
C ASP A 82 14.22 -3.87 3.23
N VAL A 83 13.72 -3.45 4.40
CA VAL A 83 14.04 -2.14 4.98
C VAL A 83 15.52 -2.08 5.36
N GLU A 84 16.05 -3.12 6.00
CA GLU A 84 17.47 -3.21 6.36
C GLU A 84 18.40 -3.24 5.14
N ARG A 85 18.01 -3.91 4.04
CA ARG A 85 18.75 -3.89 2.77
C ARG A 85 18.84 -2.47 2.21
N ALA A 86 17.75 -1.70 2.26
CA ALA A 86 17.77 -0.29 1.88
C ALA A 86 18.75 0.50 2.77
N PHE A 87 18.66 0.35 4.09
CA PHE A 87 19.50 1.07 5.07
C PHE A 87 20.97 0.65 5.10
N SER A 88 21.29 -0.60 4.78
CA SER A 88 22.68 -1.11 4.75
C SER A 88 23.55 -0.31 3.77
N GLY A 89 23.00 -0.01 2.58
CA GLY A 89 23.62 0.92 1.63
C GLY A 89 23.59 2.38 2.08
N GLY A 90 22.53 2.77 2.79
CA GLY A 90 22.34 4.11 3.35
C GLY A 90 23.38 4.50 4.40
N ARG A 91 24.02 3.54 5.07
CA ARG A 91 25.07 3.81 6.09
C ARG A 91 26.24 4.62 5.52
N MET A 92 26.59 4.44 4.24
CA MET A 92 27.61 5.25 3.57
C MET A 92 27.18 6.72 3.38
N ALA A 93 25.87 6.97 3.24
CA ALA A 93 25.30 8.31 3.18
C ALA A 93 25.16 8.99 4.56
N LEU A 94 25.29 8.21 5.65
CA LEU A 94 25.34 8.68 7.03
C LEU A 94 26.78 8.75 7.57
N ASN A 95 27.77 8.42 6.75
CA ASN A 95 29.15 8.34 7.20
C ASN A 95 29.61 9.70 7.76
N TYR A 96 30.47 9.65 8.78
CA TYR A 96 30.99 10.83 9.46
C TYR A 96 31.62 11.84 8.50
N ARG A 97 32.07 11.41 7.30
CA ARG A 97 32.69 12.27 6.28
C ARG A 97 31.70 13.11 5.46
N GLN A 98 30.40 12.81 5.50
CA GLN A 98 29.36 13.61 4.82
C GLN A 98 28.79 14.66 5.77
N HIS A 99 29.59 15.66 6.14
CA HIS A 99 29.24 16.68 7.15
C HIS A 99 28.13 17.68 6.74
N ARG A 100 27.44 17.49 5.61
CA ARG A 100 26.44 18.49 5.11
C ARG A 100 25.24 17.88 4.37
N THR A 101 24.87 16.63 4.64
CA THR A 101 23.64 16.07 4.07
C THR A 101 22.45 16.49 4.92
N SER A 102 21.54 17.29 4.36
CA SER A 102 20.28 17.60 5.05
C SER A 102 19.43 16.34 5.23
N VAL A 103 18.56 16.32 6.24
CA VAL A 103 17.61 15.20 6.45
C VAL A 103 16.72 14.98 5.22
N ALA A 104 16.32 16.06 4.54
CA ALA A 104 15.52 15.99 3.32
C ALA A 104 16.29 15.29 2.19
N THR A 105 17.54 15.68 1.96
CA THR A 105 18.41 15.05 0.95
C THR A 105 18.68 13.58 1.27
N PHE A 106 18.88 13.25 2.54
CA PHE A 106 19.06 11.86 2.97
C PHE A 106 17.81 11.02 2.67
N ARG A 107 16.61 11.50 3.04
CA ARG A 107 15.34 10.82 2.76
C ARG A 107 15.12 10.63 1.26
N ALA A 108 15.38 11.66 0.44
CA ALA A 108 15.27 11.57 -1.01
C ALA A 108 16.20 10.51 -1.59
N LYS A 109 17.48 10.48 -1.15
CA LYS A 109 18.45 9.46 -1.57
C LYS A 109 18.00 8.04 -1.19
N MET A 110 17.42 7.87 -0.01
CA MET A 110 16.91 6.57 0.44
C MET A 110 15.69 6.12 -0.37
N ALA A 111 14.75 7.02 -0.67
CA ALA A 111 13.57 6.72 -1.49
C ALA A 111 13.96 6.31 -2.91
N VAL A 112 14.78 7.11 -3.59
CA VAL A 112 15.27 6.80 -4.94
C VAL A 112 16.02 5.47 -4.97
N ARG A 113 16.87 5.19 -3.97
CA ARG A 113 17.58 3.91 -3.85
C ARG A 113 16.62 2.73 -3.67
N SER A 114 15.50 2.92 -2.97
CA SER A 114 14.50 1.88 -2.74
C SER A 114 13.71 1.53 -4.00
N TRP A 115 13.60 2.46 -4.96
CA TRP A 115 12.91 2.23 -6.22
C TRP A 115 13.84 1.73 -7.32
N TYR A 116 15.13 2.06 -7.25
CA TYR A 116 16.10 1.68 -8.27
C TYR A 116 16.17 0.16 -8.49
N GLY A 117 16.03 -0.29 -9.74
CA GLY A 117 16.00 -1.70 -10.11
C GLY A 117 14.67 -2.41 -9.80
N THR A 118 13.64 -1.65 -9.41
CA THR A 118 12.25 -2.14 -9.29
C THR A 118 11.44 -1.65 -10.50
N PRO A 119 10.24 -2.20 -10.76
CA PRO A 119 9.37 -1.68 -11.81
C PRO A 119 9.00 -0.19 -11.68
N LEU A 120 9.17 0.41 -10.49
CA LEU A 120 8.93 1.85 -10.27
C LEU A 120 10.07 2.73 -10.79
N LEU A 121 11.30 2.22 -10.79
CA LEU A 121 12.46 2.89 -11.36
C LEU A 121 13.46 1.86 -11.89
N PRO A 122 13.23 1.32 -13.10
CA PRO A 122 14.09 0.30 -13.69
C PRO A 122 15.51 0.83 -13.90
N GLU A 123 15.66 2.02 -14.48
CA GLU A 123 16.94 2.61 -14.80
C GLU A 123 17.05 4.07 -14.36
N ALA A 124 18.29 4.55 -14.20
CA ALA A 124 18.53 5.95 -13.87
C ALA A 124 18.14 6.91 -15.01
N GLN A 125 18.12 6.41 -16.25
CA GLN A 125 17.79 7.18 -17.45
C GLN A 125 16.38 7.79 -17.36
N ASP A 126 15.41 7.06 -16.82
CA ASP A 126 14.04 7.54 -16.62
C ASP A 126 13.99 8.80 -15.74
N VAL A 127 14.85 8.88 -14.72
CA VAL A 127 14.96 10.06 -13.85
C VAL A 127 15.56 11.23 -14.61
N TYR A 128 16.59 10.98 -15.42
CA TYR A 128 17.20 12.04 -16.23
C TYR A 128 16.18 12.62 -17.21
N GLU A 129 15.39 11.78 -17.86
CA GLU A 129 14.33 12.23 -18.78
C GLU A 129 13.22 13.00 -18.07
N MET A 130 12.82 12.60 -16.85
CA MET A 130 11.90 13.37 -16.02
C MET A 130 12.45 14.75 -15.65
N ILE A 131 13.72 14.84 -15.25
CA ILE A 131 14.36 16.11 -14.88
C ILE A 131 14.53 17.02 -16.10
N GLU A 132 14.86 16.44 -17.25
CA GLU A 132 14.99 17.16 -18.52
C GLU A 132 13.64 17.48 -19.17
N GLY A 133 12.53 16.99 -18.60
CA GLY A 133 11.17 17.25 -19.08
C GLY A 133 10.78 16.51 -20.37
N ARG A 134 11.48 15.42 -20.71
CA ARG A 134 11.27 14.65 -21.96
C ARG A 134 10.28 13.49 -21.83
N GLY A 135 9.95 13.06 -20.61
CA GLY A 135 9.16 11.84 -20.34
C GLY A 135 7.64 11.92 -20.54
N ALA A 136 7.11 12.93 -21.25
CA ALA A 136 5.68 13.05 -21.54
C ALA A 136 5.40 12.83 -23.03
N THR A 137 5.77 11.66 -23.56
CA THR A 137 5.19 11.18 -24.82
C THR A 137 3.95 10.36 -24.48
N GLU A 138 2.79 10.96 -24.75
CA GLU A 138 1.49 10.28 -24.76
C GLU A 138 1.60 8.99 -25.58
N PRO A 139 1.14 7.83 -25.06
CA PRO A 139 1.17 6.61 -25.84
C PRO A 139 0.25 6.77 -27.07
N GLU A 140 0.84 6.62 -28.25
CA GLU A 140 0.15 6.60 -29.55
C GLU A 140 -1.10 5.70 -29.50
N PRO A 141 -2.24 6.14 -30.06
CA PRO A 141 -3.44 5.31 -30.13
C PRO A 141 -3.14 4.03 -30.91
N LEU A 142 -3.52 2.90 -30.34
CA LEU A 142 -3.54 1.63 -31.07
C LEU A 142 -4.66 1.72 -32.12
N ASP A 143 -4.26 1.80 -33.39
CA ASP A 143 -5.13 1.55 -34.55
C ASP A 143 -5.67 0.10 -34.55
#